data_AF-A0A9W9W5H2-F1
#
_entry.id   AF-A0A9W9W5H2-F1
#
_cell.length_a   1.000
_cell.length_b   1.000
_cell.length_c   1.000
_cell.angle_alpha   90.00
_cell.angle_beta   90.00
_cell.angle_gamma   90.00
#
_symmetry.space_group_name_H-M   'P 1'
#
loop_
_entity.id
_entity.type
_entity.pdbx_description
1 polymer ?
#
loop_
_entity_poly.entity_id
_entity_poly.type
_entity_poly.pdbx_seq_one_letter_code
_entity_poly.pdbx_strand_id
1 'polypeptide(L)'
;MSSSPAESPAKSSIKKSDSDIPIGIEDDWESPNDIGPVVAHAFGLGPVRPILEDKLGMTQIIQSGDKFFMWDEMNNDIYEFACQDVGEIYRALHHRELQKLDKWLLKEITPLIH
;
A
#
# COMPACT_ATOMS: atom_id res chain seq x y z
N MET A 1 -0.10 -43.46 37.55
CA MET A 1 -0.39 -42.05 37.18
C MET A 1 0.92 -41.29 37.34
N SER A 2 1.59 -40.98 36.24
CA SER A 2 2.90 -40.32 36.23
C SER A 2 2.72 -38.93 35.63
N SER A 3 3.02 -37.90 36.42
CA SER A 3 2.87 -36.49 36.05
C SER A 3 4.15 -36.01 35.38
N SER A 4 4.06 -35.57 34.12
CA SER A 4 5.17 -34.88 33.43
C SER A 4 5.19 -33.39 33.79
N PRO A 5 6.37 -32.76 33.97
CA PRO A 5 6.45 -31.33 34.26
C PRO A 5 6.31 -30.51 32.98
N ALA A 6 5.56 -29.40 33.08
CA ALA A 6 5.36 -28.44 31.99
C ALA A 6 6.66 -27.69 31.67
N GLU A 7 7.12 -27.79 30.43
CA GLU A 7 8.18 -26.93 29.89
C GLU A 7 7.69 -25.48 29.79
N SER A 8 8.48 -24.56 30.33
CA SER A 8 8.29 -23.12 30.19
C SER A 8 8.69 -22.66 28.78
N PRO A 9 7.93 -21.80 28.09
CA PRO A 9 8.39 -21.27 26.81
C PRO A 9 9.49 -20.22 27.02
N ALA A 10 10.60 -20.43 26.32
CA ALA A 10 11.74 -19.53 26.29
C ALA A 10 11.33 -18.14 25.78
N LYS A 11 11.80 -17.09 26.47
CA LYS A 11 11.66 -15.69 26.03
C LYS A 11 12.49 -15.48 24.75
N SER A 12 11.81 -15.39 23.61
CA SER A 12 12.40 -14.91 22.35
C SER A 12 12.59 -13.40 22.43
N SER A 13 13.84 -12.97 22.58
CA SER A 13 14.24 -11.56 22.50
C SER A 13 14.14 -11.07 21.06
N ILE A 14 13.04 -10.38 20.73
CA ILE A 14 12.86 -9.70 19.44
C ILE A 14 13.75 -8.46 19.41
N LYS A 15 14.72 -8.44 18.48
CA LYS A 15 15.46 -7.23 18.11
C LYS A 15 14.52 -6.32 17.32
N LYS A 16 14.34 -5.09 17.79
CA LYS A 16 13.60 -4.05 17.07
C LYS A 16 14.43 -3.61 15.87
N SER A 17 13.86 -3.68 14.66
CA SER A 17 14.37 -3.03 13.46
C SER A 17 13.79 -1.62 13.36
N ASP A 18 14.65 -0.64 13.07
CA ASP A 18 14.35 0.81 13.02
C ASP A 18 13.57 1.24 11.76
N SER A 19 12.54 0.49 11.37
CA SER A 19 11.60 0.89 10.33
C SER A 19 10.21 0.97 10.95
N ASP A 20 9.73 2.18 11.23
CA ASP A 20 8.35 2.45 11.68
C ASP A 20 7.31 2.23 10.56
N ILE A 21 7.45 1.14 9.80
CA ILE A 21 6.41 0.59 8.94
C ILE A 21 5.80 -0.58 9.73
N PRO A 22 4.47 -0.62 9.95
CA PRO A 22 3.84 -1.73 10.65
C PRO A 22 4.24 -3.07 10.00
N ILE A 23 4.89 -3.91 10.80
CA ILE A 23 5.30 -5.27 10.45
C ILE A 23 4.03 -6.06 10.13
N GLY A 24 3.78 -6.30 8.84
CA GLY A 24 2.58 -6.96 8.33
C GLY A 24 2.18 -6.60 6.89
N ILE A 25 2.77 -5.55 6.29
CA ILE A 25 2.45 -5.15 4.91
C ILE A 25 3.32 -5.89 3.86
N GLU A 26 4.55 -6.27 4.20
CA GLU A 26 5.48 -6.88 3.22
C GLU A 26 5.25 -8.37 2.94
N ASP A 27 4.60 -9.12 3.85
CA ASP A 27 4.47 -10.58 3.67
C ASP A 27 3.29 -10.98 2.77
N ASP A 28 2.28 -10.13 2.56
CA ASP A 28 1.04 -10.53 1.85
C ASP A 28 0.83 -9.82 0.50
N TRP A 29 1.62 -8.79 0.22
CA TRP A 29 1.52 -7.99 -1.00
C TRP A 29 2.73 -8.19 -1.90
N GLU A 30 2.50 -8.49 -3.17
CA GLU A 30 3.55 -8.76 -4.14
C GLU A 30 3.50 -7.75 -5.31
N SER A 31 4.57 -7.78 -6.11
CA SER A 31 4.51 -7.10 -7.40
C SER A 31 3.37 -7.71 -8.24
N PRO A 32 2.65 -6.91 -9.04
CA PRO A 32 1.47 -7.41 -9.73
C PRO A 32 1.77 -8.61 -10.63
N ASN A 33 0.86 -9.58 -10.62
CA ASN A 33 0.89 -10.76 -11.49
C ASN A 33 -0.09 -10.62 -12.69
N ASP A 34 -0.43 -9.37 -13.04
CA ASP A 34 -1.32 -8.98 -14.14
C ASP A 34 -2.77 -9.50 -14.04
N ILE A 35 -3.21 -9.98 -12.88
CA ILE A 35 -4.61 -10.41 -12.66
C ILE A 35 -5.54 -9.20 -12.69
N GLY A 36 -5.17 -8.10 -12.00
CA GLY A 36 -6.01 -6.92 -11.93
C GLY A 36 -6.28 -6.24 -13.27
N PRO A 37 -5.31 -6.11 -14.19
CA PRO A 37 -5.56 -5.67 -15.55
C PRO A 37 -6.58 -6.53 -16.32
N VAL A 38 -6.54 -7.86 -16.16
CA VAL A 38 -7.50 -8.77 -16.82
C VAL A 38 -8.92 -8.53 -16.30
N VAL A 39 -9.08 -8.46 -14.97
CA VAL A 39 -10.36 -8.17 -14.33
C VAL A 39 -10.85 -6.80 -14.75
N ALA A 40 -10.02 -5.76 -14.65
CA ALA A 40 -10.39 -4.38 -14.97
C ALA A 40 -10.85 -4.21 -16.42
N HIS A 41 -10.21 -4.92 -17.36
CA HIS A 41 -10.65 -4.95 -18.75
C HIS A 41 -12.06 -5.54 -18.92
N ALA A 42 -12.42 -6.58 -18.15
CA ALA A 42 -13.78 -7.13 -18.16
C ALA A 42 -14.84 -6.13 -17.65
N PHE A 43 -14.44 -5.18 -16.79
CA PHE A 43 -15.27 -4.06 -16.35
C PHE A 43 -15.21 -2.84 -17.29
N GLY A 44 -14.57 -2.96 -18.45
CA GLY A 44 -14.45 -1.88 -19.44
C GLY A 44 -13.44 -0.79 -19.06
N LEU A 45 -12.58 -1.04 -18.07
CA LEU A 45 -11.47 -0.16 -17.74
C LEU A 45 -10.26 -0.53 -18.62
N GLY A 46 -9.71 0.46 -19.31
CA GLY A 46 -8.54 0.26 -20.17
C GLY A 46 -8.09 1.54 -20.85
N PRO A 47 -6.77 1.85 -20.92
CA PRO A 47 -5.64 1.07 -20.39
C PRO A 47 -5.50 1.14 -18.86
N VAL A 48 -5.02 0.04 -18.25
CA VAL A 48 -4.87 -0.09 -16.79
C VAL A 48 -3.40 -0.34 -16.45
N ARG A 49 -2.93 0.31 -15.38
CA ARG A 49 -1.62 0.06 -14.77
C ARG A 49 -1.84 -0.65 -13.43
N PRO A 50 -1.34 -1.87 -13.24
CA PRO A 50 -1.38 -2.49 -11.93
C PRO A 50 -0.33 -1.86 -11.00
N ILE A 51 -0.64 -1.77 -9.71
CA ILE A 51 0.24 -1.15 -8.71
C ILE A 51 0.65 -2.18 -7.67
N LEU A 52 -0.31 -2.89 -7.10
CA LEU A 52 -0.10 -3.88 -6.06
C LEU A 52 -1.19 -4.93 -6.12
N GLU A 53 -0.84 -6.18 -5.86
CA GLU A 53 -1.78 -7.29 -5.74
C GLU A 53 -1.36 -8.13 -4.52
N ASP A 54 -2.32 -8.71 -3.81
CA ASP A 54 -1.98 -9.74 -2.84
C ASP A 54 -1.44 -10.99 -3.55
N LYS A 55 -0.86 -11.92 -2.79
CA LYS A 55 -0.29 -13.17 -3.31
C LYS A 55 -1.23 -14.01 -4.17
N LEU A 56 -2.54 -13.87 -3.95
CA LEU A 56 -3.57 -14.63 -4.64
C LEU A 56 -4.24 -13.81 -5.75
N GLY A 57 -3.87 -12.54 -5.90
CA GLY A 57 -4.52 -11.60 -6.78
C GLY A 57 -5.97 -11.30 -6.40
N MET A 58 -6.41 -11.60 -5.17
CA MET A 58 -7.80 -11.35 -4.75
C MET A 58 -7.98 -9.88 -4.42
N THR A 59 -7.09 -9.32 -3.61
CA THR A 59 -7.03 -7.89 -3.33
C THR A 59 -6.08 -7.20 -4.32
N GLN A 60 -6.57 -6.16 -4.99
CA GLN A 60 -5.86 -5.50 -6.08
C GLN A 60 -5.93 -3.98 -5.94
N ILE A 61 -4.81 -3.33 -6.22
CA ILE A 61 -4.72 -1.88 -6.38
C ILE A 61 -4.27 -1.61 -7.82
N ILE A 62 -5.13 -0.92 -8.57
CA ILE A 62 -4.91 -0.61 -9.98
C ILE A 62 -5.18 0.86 -10.26
N GLN A 63 -4.57 1.39 -11.31
CA GLN A 63 -4.84 2.72 -11.84
C GLN A 63 -5.41 2.61 -13.25
N SER A 64 -6.51 3.31 -13.50
CA SER A 64 -7.06 3.52 -14.85
C SER A 64 -7.28 5.01 -15.06
N GLY A 65 -6.58 5.59 -16.02
CA GLY A 65 -6.57 7.04 -16.23
C GLY A 65 -6.10 7.82 -14.99
N ASP A 66 -6.95 8.73 -14.52
CA ASP A 66 -6.73 9.59 -13.35
C ASP A 66 -7.29 9.01 -12.05
N LYS A 67 -7.77 7.76 -12.06
CA LYS A 67 -8.36 7.11 -10.88
C LYS A 67 -7.53 5.93 -10.41
N PHE A 68 -7.43 5.82 -9.09
CA PHE A 68 -7.04 4.60 -8.39
C PHE A 68 -8.28 3.82 -7.98
N PHE A 69 -8.17 2.50 -8.10
CA PHE A 69 -9.18 1.55 -7.65
C PHE A 69 -8.51 0.57 -6.68
N MET A 70 -9.21 0.27 -5.59
CA MET A 70 -8.87 -0.82 -4.67
C MET A 70 -10.04 -1.79 -4.65
N TRP A 71 -9.78 -2.99 -5.11
CA TRP A 71 -10.76 -4.05 -5.30
C TRP A 71 -10.39 -5.28 -4.49
N ASP A 72 -11.40 -6.10 -4.21
CA ASP A 72 -11.24 -7.41 -3.62
C ASP A 72 -12.21 -8.39 -4.25
N GLU A 73 -11.69 -9.56 -4.58
CA GLU A 73 -12.47 -10.68 -5.10
C GLU A 73 -12.95 -11.55 -3.94
N MET A 74 -14.26 -11.53 -3.71
CA MET A 74 -14.88 -12.37 -2.69
C MET A 74 -16.02 -13.18 -3.32
N ASN A 75 -16.00 -14.51 -3.14
CA ASN A 75 -17.03 -15.41 -3.68
C ASN A 75 -17.25 -15.29 -5.20
N ASN A 76 -16.19 -15.05 -5.97
CA ASN A 76 -16.20 -14.82 -7.43
C ASN A 76 -16.86 -13.50 -7.87
N ASP A 77 -17.13 -12.58 -6.94
CA ASP A 77 -17.59 -11.23 -7.24
C ASP A 77 -16.49 -10.21 -6.89
N ILE A 78 -16.41 -9.15 -7.69
CA ILE A 78 -15.48 -8.04 -7.44
C ILE A 78 -16.18 -6.96 -6.63
N TYR A 79 -15.60 -6.65 -5.48
CA TYR A 79 -16.05 -5.59 -4.60
C TYR A 79 -15.11 -4.40 -4.68
N GLU A 80 -15.66 -3.23 -5.01
CA GLU A 80 -14.90 -1.98 -4.95
C GLU A 80 -14.93 -1.42 -3.53
N PHE A 81 -13.75 -1.36 -2.90
CA PHE A 81 -13.59 -0.74 -1.59
C PHE A 81 -13.27 0.74 -1.68
N ALA A 82 -12.55 1.15 -2.72
CA ALA A 82 -12.22 2.54 -2.94
C ALA A 82 -12.04 2.86 -4.43
N CYS A 83 -12.58 3.99 -4.85
CA CYS A 83 -12.24 4.67 -6.10
C CYS A 83 -11.90 6.12 -5.77
N GLN A 84 -10.69 6.56 -6.10
CA GLN A 84 -10.21 7.91 -5.76
C GLN A 84 -9.40 8.52 -6.90
N ASP A 85 -9.48 9.85 -7.01
CA ASP A 85 -8.69 10.61 -7.98
C ASP A 85 -7.22 10.67 -7.56
N VAL A 86 -6.31 10.44 -8.50
CA VAL A 86 -4.85 10.43 -8.29
C VAL A 86 -4.37 11.79 -7.77
N GLY A 87 -4.95 12.88 -8.28
CA GLY A 87 -4.65 14.25 -7.86
C GLY A 87 -5.14 14.53 -6.44
N GLU A 88 -6.30 14.00 -6.05
CA GLU A 88 -6.79 14.09 -4.67
C GLU A 88 -5.90 13.32 -3.69
N ILE A 89 -5.48 12.10 -4.04
CA ILE A 89 -4.52 11.34 -3.24
C ILE A 89 -3.20 12.12 -3.12
N TYR A 90 -2.69 12.64 -4.23
CA TYR A 90 -1.47 13.45 -4.23
C TYR A 90 -1.62 14.67 -3.32
N ARG A 91 -2.72 15.43 -3.42
CA ARG A 91 -2.99 16.57 -2.53
C ARG A 91 -3.07 16.15 -1.08
N ALA A 92 -3.73 15.04 -0.77
CA ALA A 92 -3.84 14.53 0.61
C ALA A 92 -2.48 14.14 1.20
N LEU A 93 -1.63 13.47 0.41
CA LEU A 93 -0.25 13.14 0.78
C LEU A 93 0.59 14.40 1.02
N HIS A 94 0.46 15.41 0.15
CA HIS A 94 1.21 16.66 0.26
C HIS A 94 0.70 17.56 1.40
N HIS A 95 -0.58 17.43 1.76
CA HIS A 95 -1.18 18.20 2.85
C HIS A 95 -0.70 17.72 4.22
N ARG A 96 -0.29 16.45 4.38
CA ARG A 96 0.05 15.93 5.71
C ARG A 96 1.47 16.27 6.20
N GLU A 97 2.52 16.36 5.39
CA GLU A 97 3.89 16.55 5.97
C GLU A 97 4.93 17.36 5.14
N LEU A 98 4.57 18.19 4.15
CA LEU A 98 5.58 18.90 3.33
C LEU A 98 5.61 20.44 3.38
N GLN A 99 4.73 21.12 4.12
CA GLN A 99 4.80 22.59 4.23
C GLN A 99 6.05 23.10 4.98
N LYS A 100 6.66 22.28 5.84
CA LYS A 100 7.91 22.65 6.53
C LYS A 100 9.13 22.52 5.61
N LEU A 101 9.15 21.52 4.74
CA LEU A 101 10.22 21.34 3.74
C LEU A 101 10.14 22.43 2.67
N ASP A 102 8.93 22.79 2.24
CA ASP A 102 8.69 23.84 1.25
C ASP A 102 9.11 25.23 1.79
N LYS A 103 8.80 25.54 3.06
CA LYS A 103 9.29 26.74 3.74
C LYS A 103 10.81 26.76 3.95
N TRP A 104 11.43 25.61 4.20
CA TRP A 104 12.89 25.52 4.36
C TRP A 104 13.61 25.68 3.01
N LEU A 105 13.13 25.03 1.95
CA LEU A 105 13.64 25.18 0.58
C LEU A 105 13.53 26.62 0.08
N LEU A 106 12.39 27.28 0.31
CA LEU A 106 12.23 28.71 -0.02
C LEU A 106 13.18 29.61 0.78
N LYS A 107 13.50 29.27 2.03
CA LYS A 107 14.44 30.06 2.85
C LYS A 107 15.90 29.88 2.40
N GLU A 108 16.31 28.68 2.02
CA GLU A 108 17.70 28.37 1.66
C GLU A 108 18.04 28.65 0.19
N ILE A 109 17.08 28.58 -0.73
CA ILE A 109 17.33 28.79 -2.18
C ILE A 109 17.22 30.27 -2.58
N THR A 110 16.35 31.05 -1.94
CA THR A 110 16.11 32.46 -2.32
C THR A 110 17.36 33.37 -2.25
N PRO A 111 18.32 33.20 -1.33
CA PRO A 111 19.55 34.00 -1.32
C PRO A 111 20.54 33.71 -2.46
N LEU A 112 20.34 32.62 -3.23
CA LEU A 112 21.28 32.18 -4.27
C LEU A 112 20.87 32.60 -5.69
N ILE A 113 19.78 33.37 -5.84
CA ILE A 113 19.26 33.85 -7.14
C ILE A 113 19.41 35.39 -7.25
N HIS A 114 20.57 35.91 -6.84
CA HIS A 114 21.01 37.27 -7.17
C HIS A 114 22.37 37.25 -7.85
#